data_AF-A0A7U4E9N1-F1
#
_entry.id   AF-A0A7U4E9N1-F1
#
_cell.length_a   1.000
_cell.length_b   1.000
_cell.length_c   1.000
_cell.angle_alpha   90.00
_cell.angle_beta   90.00
_cell.angle_gamma   90.00
#
_symmetry.space_group_name_H-M   'P 1'
#
loop_
_entity.id
_entity.type
_entity.pdbx_description
1 polymer ?
#
loop_
_entity_poly.entity_id
_entity_poly.type
_entity_poly.pdbx_seq_one_letter_code
_entity_poly.pdbx_strand_id
1 'polypeptide(L)'
;MINSSIKLTDKKSYNQITSLVLEKQKNKIITIYKLVSLLLFFITLGLFLFLINYALFYEQTLLLIAFNFSTDAFQEANWGFIFRLAILGFLYLYGFKNAYLNIYQNKTHIKLYSIWFSLYLLTSLSGFILFFTYKHTNVNQVFYLLYSLIPLLLIDISYVIFSFYTKRKTNPLIYANKKLLIIDLLSRVSLVAITFLFFGLWISASIETSSMIINNSFYDSIYKIFKFKGFLNFLIIIASFLVLGLLLIGLKIYTIFAIIYKQIDTTNLKNKFDYYLTGLAVIILWLISLVPIKIEPTHTRFTTDDKFDYLNLLFSLFNVVILIAFVYLQYFKKHKLITNKLVVNNYLISYLWIIWVVFMISNFLTDQVQVSLINLIINIVLTIISFALHYHKNKFSSYSNALLIVINLQILFIVGLIYGLNHILLSNHNKSLYILDTRLTINQIISIVIVLVQTSYYLYYLINSVISINQIKKIDI
;
A
#
# COMPACT_ATOMS: atom_id res chain seq x y z
N MET A 1 -23.06 43.17 48.59
CA MET A 1 -22.60 41.79 48.32
C MET A 1 -22.96 41.24 46.92
N ILE A 2 -23.29 42.08 45.91
CA ILE A 2 -23.81 41.60 44.61
C ILE A 2 -22.84 41.78 43.40
N ASN A 3 -21.72 42.50 43.54
CA ASN A 3 -20.83 42.82 42.40
C ASN A 3 -19.70 41.81 42.10
N SER A 4 -19.59 40.69 42.82
CA SER A 4 -18.50 39.71 42.62
C SER A 4 -18.90 38.44 41.84
N SER A 5 -20.19 38.12 41.73
CA SER A 5 -20.67 36.92 41.03
C SER A 5 -20.74 37.09 39.51
N ILE A 6 -21.03 38.31 39.03
CA ILE A 6 -21.22 38.61 37.58
C ILE A 6 -19.89 38.47 36.80
N LYS A 7 -18.73 38.77 37.42
CA LYS A 7 -17.42 38.67 36.75
C LYS A 7 -16.90 37.24 36.53
N LEU A 8 -17.34 36.27 37.35
CA LEU A 8 -16.86 34.88 37.27
C LEU A 8 -17.60 34.08 36.20
N THR A 9 -18.90 34.31 36.04
CA THR A 9 -19.73 33.68 35.00
C THR A 9 -19.33 34.15 33.61
N ASP A 10 -19.07 35.45 33.43
CA ASP A 10 -18.64 36.03 32.15
C ASP A 10 -17.22 35.60 31.75
N LYS A 11 -16.33 35.40 32.72
CA LYS A 11 -14.98 34.88 32.45
C LYS A 11 -15.01 33.40 32.09
N LYS A 12 -15.89 32.60 32.70
CA LYS A 12 -16.07 31.19 32.38
C LYS A 12 -16.74 30.98 31.02
N SER A 13 -17.77 31.78 30.69
CA SER A 13 -18.42 31.77 29.38
C SER A 13 -17.48 32.27 28.28
N TYR A 14 -16.71 33.34 28.52
CA TYR A 14 -15.68 33.81 27.59
C TYR A 14 -14.58 32.76 27.35
N ASN A 15 -14.10 32.09 28.40
CA ASN A 15 -13.13 31.00 28.28
C ASN A 15 -13.70 29.80 27.50
N GLN A 16 -14.99 29.50 27.67
CA GLN A 16 -15.68 28.46 26.89
C GLN A 16 -15.81 28.87 25.42
N ILE A 17 -16.25 30.10 25.12
CA ILE A 17 -16.38 30.60 23.75
C ILE A 17 -15.01 30.63 23.06
N THR A 18 -13.97 31.15 23.72
CA THR A 18 -12.61 31.15 23.18
C THR A 18 -12.07 29.72 22.97
N SER A 19 -12.34 28.79 23.89
CA SER A 19 -11.97 27.38 23.71
C SER A 19 -12.67 26.73 22.50
N LEU A 20 -13.97 26.99 22.31
CA LEU A 20 -14.75 26.51 21.16
C LEU A 20 -14.27 27.14 19.83
N VAL A 21 -13.93 28.43 19.83
CA VAL A 21 -13.36 29.11 18.66
C VAL A 21 -12.00 28.51 18.30
N LEU A 22 -11.15 28.24 19.29
CA LEU A 22 -9.84 27.61 19.09
C LEU A 22 -9.97 26.16 18.60
N GLU A 23 -10.93 25.39 19.10
CA GLU A 23 -11.24 24.04 18.60
C GLU A 23 -11.75 24.08 17.16
N LYS A 24 -12.66 25.01 16.84
CA LYS A 24 -13.18 25.19 15.47
C LYS A 24 -12.05 25.58 14.50
N GLN A 25 -11.12 26.44 14.91
CA GLN A 25 -9.96 26.82 14.11
C GLN A 25 -8.97 25.65 13.91
N LYS A 26 -8.66 24.88 14.96
CA LYS A 26 -7.81 23.67 14.86
C LYS A 26 -8.42 22.64 13.91
N ASN A 27 -9.73 22.43 13.99
CA ASN A 27 -10.45 21.53 13.09
C ASN A 27 -10.40 22.00 11.62
N LYS A 28 -10.42 23.33 11.37
CA LYS A 28 -10.19 23.86 10.01
C LYS A 28 -8.78 23.56 9.48
N ILE A 29 -7.73 23.78 10.28
CA ILE A 29 -6.34 23.52 9.87
C ILE A 29 -6.14 22.04 9.52
N ILE A 30 -6.67 21.13 10.35
CA ILE A 30 -6.61 19.69 10.11
C ILE A 30 -7.26 19.34 8.77
N THR A 31 -8.44 19.89 8.49
CA THR A 31 -9.16 19.67 7.23
C THR A 31 -8.36 20.17 6.04
N ILE A 32 -7.77 21.37 6.13
CA ILE A 32 -6.93 21.95 5.07
C ILE A 32 -5.74 21.04 4.77
N TYR A 33 -4.98 20.62 5.80
CA TYR A 33 -3.80 19.77 5.58
C TYR A 33 -4.17 18.42 4.96
N LYS A 34 -5.29 17.80 5.39
CA LYS A 34 -5.77 16.56 4.78
C LYS A 34 -6.15 16.75 3.32
N LEU A 35 -6.88 17.81 3.00
CA LEU A 35 -7.32 18.11 1.65
C LEU A 35 -6.12 18.40 0.73
N VAL A 36 -5.19 19.24 1.17
CA VAL A 36 -3.97 19.58 0.41
C VAL A 36 -3.15 18.33 0.12
N SER A 37 -2.88 17.49 1.13
CA SER A 37 -2.09 16.27 0.93
C SER A 37 -2.77 15.24 0.04
N LEU A 38 -4.09 15.04 0.14
CA LEU A 38 -4.82 14.15 -0.76
C LEU A 38 -4.90 14.68 -2.19
N LEU A 39 -5.16 15.98 -2.38
CA LEU A 39 -5.17 16.58 -3.72
C LEU A 39 -3.80 16.52 -4.39
N LEU A 40 -2.73 16.87 -3.66
CA LEU A 40 -1.37 16.77 -4.19
C LEU A 40 -1.00 15.31 -4.51
N PHE A 41 -1.36 14.36 -3.66
CA PHE A 41 -1.15 12.95 -3.94
C PHE A 41 -1.92 12.51 -5.18
N PHE A 42 -3.20 12.89 -5.31
CA PHE A 42 -4.03 12.59 -6.48
C PHE A 42 -3.42 13.14 -7.78
N ILE A 43 -3.05 14.43 -7.78
CA ILE A 43 -2.50 15.11 -8.95
C ILE A 43 -1.14 14.53 -9.33
N THR A 44 -0.21 14.41 -8.38
CA THR A 44 1.15 13.93 -8.68
C THR A 44 1.19 12.46 -9.05
N LEU A 45 0.35 11.61 -8.42
CA LEU A 45 0.26 10.20 -8.80
C LEU A 45 -0.37 10.07 -10.19
N GLY A 46 -1.39 10.89 -10.48
CA GLY A 46 -2.00 10.96 -11.82
C GLY A 46 -0.95 11.34 -12.86
N LEU A 47 -0.27 12.48 -12.67
CA LEU A 47 0.80 12.91 -13.57
C LEU A 47 1.89 11.86 -13.73
N PHE A 48 2.32 11.20 -12.65
CA PHE A 48 3.31 10.13 -12.70
C PHE A 48 2.85 8.95 -13.57
N LEU A 49 1.62 8.47 -13.38
CA LEU A 49 1.08 7.31 -14.11
C LEU A 49 0.75 7.64 -15.59
N PHE A 50 0.20 8.82 -15.87
CA PHE A 50 -0.08 9.25 -17.25
C PHE A 50 1.20 9.58 -18.02
N LEU A 51 2.27 10.01 -17.36
CA LEU A 51 3.58 10.31 -17.96
C LEU A 51 4.63 9.22 -17.68
N ILE A 52 4.19 7.99 -17.42
CA ILE A 52 5.05 6.88 -16.99
C ILE A 52 6.18 6.56 -17.98
N ASN A 53 5.93 6.73 -19.29
CA ASN A 53 6.94 6.57 -20.33
C ASN A 53 8.09 7.58 -20.18
N TYR A 54 7.81 8.80 -19.72
CA TYR A 54 8.81 9.85 -19.53
C TYR A 54 9.46 9.82 -18.14
N ALA A 55 8.72 9.40 -17.12
CA ALA A 55 9.15 9.38 -15.73
C ALA A 55 9.91 8.08 -15.38
N LEU A 56 9.22 6.95 -15.51
CA LEU A 56 9.69 5.65 -15.04
C LEU A 56 10.64 5.04 -16.08
N PHE A 57 10.24 4.98 -17.35
CA PHE A 57 11.06 4.38 -18.40
C PHE A 57 12.08 5.33 -19.00
N TYR A 58 11.76 6.63 -19.06
CA TYR A 58 12.59 7.76 -19.51
C TYR A 58 13.20 7.71 -20.92
N GLU A 59 13.39 6.53 -21.49
CA GLU A 59 13.89 6.17 -22.81
C GLU A 59 13.10 4.98 -23.35
N GLN A 60 12.87 4.95 -24.66
CA GLN A 60 12.13 3.86 -25.32
C GLN A 60 12.88 2.53 -25.29
N THR A 61 14.22 2.57 -25.29
CA THR A 61 15.08 1.39 -25.12
C THR A 61 14.82 0.70 -23.79
N LEU A 62 14.73 1.47 -22.69
CA LEU A 62 14.44 0.91 -21.36
C LEU A 62 13.06 0.25 -21.32
N LEU A 63 12.06 0.85 -21.96
CA LEU A 63 10.71 0.29 -22.07
C LEU A 63 10.70 -1.09 -22.75
N LEU A 64 11.54 -1.27 -23.78
CA LEU A 64 11.67 -2.54 -24.52
C LEU A 64 12.38 -3.63 -23.72
N ILE A 65 13.34 -3.26 -22.86
CA ILE A 65 14.16 -4.22 -22.08
C ILE A 65 13.71 -4.38 -20.63
N ALA A 66 12.77 -3.57 -20.15
CA ALA A 66 12.33 -3.58 -18.76
C ALA A 66 11.87 -4.99 -18.32
N PHE A 67 12.38 -5.44 -17.18
CA PHE A 67 12.18 -6.77 -16.60
C PHE A 67 12.63 -7.96 -17.46
N ASN A 68 13.34 -7.74 -18.57
CA ASN A 68 13.97 -8.80 -19.35
C ASN A 68 15.38 -9.12 -18.81
N PHE A 69 15.58 -10.31 -18.25
CA PHE A 69 16.86 -10.71 -17.66
C PHE A 69 17.67 -11.71 -18.53
N SER A 70 17.37 -11.79 -19.83
CA SER A 70 17.93 -12.81 -20.74
C SER A 70 19.42 -12.63 -21.08
N THR A 71 19.92 -11.39 -21.13
CA THR A 71 21.32 -11.08 -21.43
C THR A 71 21.93 -10.28 -20.29
N ASP A 72 23.24 -10.38 -20.10
CA ASP A 72 23.93 -9.69 -19.00
C ASP A 72 23.73 -8.16 -19.07
N ALA A 73 23.81 -7.59 -20.27
CA ALA A 73 23.53 -6.16 -20.48
C ALA A 73 22.11 -5.76 -20.05
N PHE A 74 21.10 -6.61 -20.31
CA PHE A 74 19.75 -6.34 -19.85
C PHE A 74 19.59 -6.54 -18.35
N GLN A 75 20.31 -7.49 -17.75
CA GLN A 75 20.32 -7.67 -16.31
C GLN A 75 20.86 -6.41 -15.62
N GLU A 76 21.94 -5.82 -16.10
CA GLU A 76 22.52 -4.60 -15.53
C GLU A 76 21.58 -3.40 -15.65
N ALA A 77 21.02 -3.18 -16.84
CA ALA A 77 20.06 -2.11 -17.07
C ALA A 77 18.82 -2.26 -16.17
N ASN A 78 18.29 -3.47 -16.05
CA ASN A 78 17.14 -3.76 -15.20
C ASN A 78 17.44 -3.61 -13.71
N TRP A 79 18.65 -3.94 -13.28
CA TRP A 79 19.06 -3.73 -11.89
C TRP A 79 19.04 -2.25 -11.53
N GLY A 80 19.67 -1.40 -12.34
CA GLY A 80 19.68 0.05 -12.14
C GLY A 80 18.27 0.65 -12.19
N PHE A 81 17.44 0.18 -13.13
CA PHE A 81 16.04 0.57 -13.25
C PHE A 81 15.21 0.21 -12.00
N ILE A 82 15.29 -1.04 -11.53
CA ILE A 82 14.55 -1.51 -10.34
C ILE A 82 15.02 -0.79 -9.08
N PHE A 83 16.33 -0.56 -8.95
CA PHE A 83 16.89 0.18 -7.83
C PHE A 83 16.37 1.63 -7.78
N ARG A 84 16.40 2.33 -8.93
CA ARG A 84 15.85 3.69 -9.07
C ARG A 84 14.35 3.71 -8.72
N LEU A 85 13.58 2.77 -9.27
CA LEU A 85 12.16 2.60 -8.98
C LEU A 85 11.90 2.42 -7.48
N ALA A 86 12.69 1.56 -6.83
CA ALA A 86 12.53 1.24 -5.41
C ALA A 86 12.81 2.45 -4.50
N ILE A 87 13.94 3.16 -4.70
CA ILE A 87 14.29 4.30 -3.85
C ILE A 87 13.34 5.47 -4.08
N LEU A 88 13.14 5.90 -5.34
CA LEU A 88 12.29 7.05 -5.63
C LEU A 88 10.83 6.75 -5.30
N GLY A 89 10.36 5.54 -5.58
CA GLY A 89 9.02 5.07 -5.21
C GLY A 89 8.83 5.04 -3.69
N PHE A 90 9.85 4.63 -2.93
CA PHE A 90 9.84 4.70 -1.47
C PHE A 90 9.76 6.14 -0.97
N LEU A 91 10.63 7.05 -1.42
CA LEU A 91 10.59 8.46 -1.02
C LEU A 91 9.22 9.09 -1.29
N TYR A 92 8.68 8.85 -2.49
CA TYR A 92 7.39 9.36 -2.94
C TYR A 92 6.23 8.82 -2.08
N LEU A 93 6.04 7.51 -2.02
CA LEU A 93 4.90 6.94 -1.30
C LEU A 93 5.02 7.08 0.22
N TYR A 94 6.22 6.94 0.77
CA TYR A 94 6.46 7.04 2.21
C TYR A 94 6.22 8.47 2.71
N GLY A 95 6.75 9.48 2.01
CA GLY A 95 6.58 10.89 2.35
C GLY A 95 5.10 11.28 2.38
N PHE A 96 4.35 11.03 1.31
CA PHE A 96 2.90 11.33 1.28
C PHE A 96 2.12 10.59 2.38
N LYS A 97 2.39 9.30 2.57
CA LYS A 97 1.72 8.48 3.59
C LYS A 97 1.93 9.04 4.99
N ASN A 98 3.17 9.38 5.35
CA ASN A 98 3.47 9.97 6.66
C ASN A 98 2.92 11.38 6.79
N ALA A 99 3.05 12.23 5.76
CA ALA A 99 2.49 13.57 5.75
C ALA A 99 1.00 13.56 6.10
N TYR A 100 0.22 12.68 5.46
CA TYR A 100 -1.22 12.57 5.64
C TYR A 100 -1.63 11.87 6.96
N LEU A 101 -1.10 10.69 7.25
CA LEU A 101 -1.57 9.88 8.39
C LEU A 101 -1.21 10.50 9.75
N ASN A 102 -0.12 11.26 9.81
CA ASN A 102 0.33 11.88 11.06
C ASN A 102 -0.44 13.16 11.42
N ILE A 103 -1.23 13.75 10.50
CA ILE A 103 -2.09 14.92 10.77
C ILE A 103 -3.04 14.62 11.92
N TYR A 104 -3.75 13.50 11.84
CA TYR A 104 -4.73 13.13 12.84
C TYR A 104 -4.07 12.76 14.18
N GLN A 105 -2.94 12.05 14.13
CA GLN A 105 -2.20 11.67 15.33
C GLN A 105 -1.69 12.88 16.13
N ASN A 106 -1.48 14.02 15.45
CA ASN A 106 -0.99 15.25 16.05
C ASN A 106 -2.06 16.35 16.07
N LYS A 107 -3.36 16.00 16.01
CA LYS A 107 -4.48 16.96 15.98
C LYS A 107 -4.42 18.01 17.09
N THR A 108 -3.95 17.63 18.29
CA THR A 108 -3.83 18.53 19.45
C THR A 108 -2.69 19.55 19.29
N HIS A 109 -1.63 19.18 18.58
CA HIS A 109 -0.40 19.95 18.37
C HIS A 109 -0.16 20.28 16.89
N ILE A 110 -1.25 20.43 16.12
CA ILE A 110 -1.18 20.50 14.65
C ILE A 110 -0.31 21.65 14.12
N LYS A 111 -0.29 22.79 14.83
CA LYS A 111 0.54 23.94 14.48
C LYS A 111 2.04 23.61 14.54
N LEU A 112 2.48 22.87 15.56
CA LEU A 112 3.88 22.43 15.67
C LEU A 112 4.18 21.35 14.62
N TYR A 113 3.22 20.45 14.38
CA TYR A 113 3.37 19.39 13.37
C TYR A 113 3.57 19.92 11.94
N SER A 114 3.23 21.18 11.67
CA SER A 114 3.37 21.81 10.34
C SER A 114 4.76 21.68 9.73
N ILE A 115 5.82 21.73 10.55
CA ILE A 115 7.21 21.58 10.11
C ILE A 115 7.42 20.19 9.49
N TRP A 116 7.05 19.13 10.21
CA TRP A 116 7.19 17.76 9.71
C TRP A 116 6.25 17.47 8.54
N PHE A 117 5.03 18.03 8.55
CA PHE A 117 4.12 17.93 7.41
C PHE A 117 4.78 18.46 6.12
N SER A 118 5.36 19.65 6.17
CA SER A 118 6.07 20.25 5.04
C SER A 118 7.30 19.45 4.64
N LEU A 119 8.10 18.98 5.59
CA LEU A 119 9.29 18.16 5.31
C LEU A 119 8.93 16.85 4.62
N TYR A 120 7.90 16.12 5.09
CA TYR A 120 7.46 14.89 4.44
C TYR A 120 6.90 15.14 3.03
N LEU A 121 6.14 16.23 2.83
CA LEU A 121 5.67 16.61 1.49
C LEU A 121 6.83 16.97 0.56
N LEU A 122 7.82 17.73 1.04
CA LEU A 122 9.01 18.08 0.25
C LEU A 122 9.80 16.83 -0.14
N THR A 123 9.99 15.86 0.76
CA THR A 123 10.64 14.58 0.41
C THR A 123 9.87 13.79 -0.63
N SER A 124 8.54 13.88 -0.61
CA SER A 124 7.71 13.20 -1.59
C SER A 124 7.77 13.89 -2.94
N LEU A 125 7.68 15.22 -2.96
CA LEU A 125 7.76 16.01 -4.19
C LEU A 125 9.15 15.95 -4.81
N SER A 126 10.22 15.89 -4.01
CA SER A 126 11.57 15.67 -4.53
C SER A 126 11.69 14.29 -5.18
N GLY A 127 11.16 13.22 -4.55
CA GLY A 127 11.09 11.89 -5.16
C GLY A 127 10.34 11.91 -6.50
N PHE A 128 9.20 12.59 -6.55
CA PHE A 128 8.42 12.79 -7.79
C PHE A 128 9.24 13.52 -8.87
N ILE A 129 9.85 14.66 -8.55
CA ILE A 129 10.64 15.44 -9.51
C ILE A 129 11.85 14.64 -10.01
N LEU A 130 12.53 13.91 -9.12
CA LEU A 130 13.68 13.08 -9.47
C LEU A 130 13.32 11.93 -10.42
N PHE A 131 12.08 11.43 -10.41
CA PHE A 131 11.62 10.51 -11.46
C PHE A 131 11.67 11.13 -12.86
N PHE A 132 11.50 12.45 -13.00
CA PHE A 132 11.59 13.12 -14.31
C PHE A 132 12.99 13.63 -14.63
N THR A 133 13.77 14.05 -13.63
CA THR A 133 15.05 14.73 -13.86
C THR A 133 16.26 13.82 -13.73
N TYR A 134 16.21 12.80 -12.87
CA TYR A 134 17.37 11.96 -12.56
C TYR A 134 17.42 10.71 -13.47
N LYS A 135 17.97 10.88 -14.67
CA LYS A 135 18.01 9.87 -15.76
C LYS A 135 19.45 9.43 -16.09
N HIS A 136 20.21 9.04 -15.07
CA HIS A 136 21.58 8.58 -15.28
C HIS A 136 21.61 7.12 -15.70
N THR A 137 22.34 6.81 -16.78
CA THR A 137 22.59 5.45 -17.27
C THR A 137 23.75 4.78 -16.54
N ASN A 138 24.69 5.56 -15.99
CA ASN A 138 25.79 5.03 -15.20
C ASN A 138 25.29 4.57 -13.82
N VAL A 139 25.44 3.28 -13.54
CA VAL A 139 24.89 2.67 -12.34
C VAL A 139 25.48 3.27 -11.05
N ASN A 140 26.76 3.63 -11.03
CA ASN A 140 27.38 4.29 -9.88
C ASN A 140 26.72 5.62 -9.52
N GLN A 141 26.27 6.37 -10.53
CA GLN A 141 25.54 7.62 -10.30
C GLN A 141 24.15 7.31 -9.74
N VAL A 142 23.46 6.29 -10.26
CA VAL A 142 22.15 5.85 -9.74
C VAL A 142 22.21 5.56 -8.22
N PHE A 143 23.31 5.02 -7.70
CA PHE A 143 23.50 4.78 -6.27
C PHE A 143 23.52 6.04 -5.39
N TYR A 144 23.84 7.21 -5.95
CA TYR A 144 23.76 8.45 -5.17
C TYR A 144 22.34 8.76 -4.72
N LEU A 145 21.32 8.14 -5.32
CA LEU A 145 19.96 8.17 -4.80
C LEU A 145 19.85 7.61 -3.37
N LEU A 146 20.72 6.70 -2.91
CA LEU A 146 20.70 6.23 -1.51
C LEU A 146 20.90 7.35 -0.51
N TYR A 147 21.70 8.37 -0.84
CA TYR A 147 21.94 9.50 0.05
C TYR A 147 20.66 10.28 0.38
N SER A 148 19.62 10.18 -0.45
CA SER A 148 18.29 10.74 -0.15
C SER A 148 17.60 10.10 1.06
N LEU A 149 18.01 8.90 1.47
CA LEU A 149 17.49 8.24 2.67
C LEU A 149 18.00 8.86 3.96
N ILE A 150 19.15 9.54 3.94
CA ILE A 150 19.73 10.23 5.11
C ILE A 150 18.84 11.39 5.58
N PRO A 151 18.48 12.39 4.75
CA PRO A 151 17.59 13.46 5.19
C PRO A 151 16.22 12.92 5.61
N LEU A 152 15.71 11.87 4.93
CA LEU A 152 14.47 11.22 5.35
C LEU A 152 14.59 10.58 6.76
N LEU A 153 15.70 9.90 7.05
CA LEU A 153 15.97 9.33 8.37
C LEU A 153 16.01 10.42 9.45
N LEU A 154 16.66 11.56 9.18
CA LEU A 154 16.73 12.68 10.11
C LEU A 154 15.33 13.27 10.39
N ILE A 155 14.50 13.41 9.36
CA ILE A 155 13.10 13.84 9.49
C ILE A 155 12.32 12.86 10.37
N ASP A 156 12.48 11.55 10.12
CA ASP A 156 11.81 10.48 10.86
C ASP A 156 12.23 10.45 12.33
N ILE A 157 13.53 10.51 12.62
CA ILE A 157 14.07 10.54 13.99
C ILE A 157 13.52 11.76 14.74
N SER A 158 13.61 12.94 14.11
CA SER A 158 13.08 14.18 14.67
C SER A 158 11.58 14.07 14.97
N TYR A 159 10.81 13.52 14.04
CA TYR A 159 9.37 13.31 14.21
C TYR A 159 9.05 12.34 15.37
N VAL A 160 9.78 11.24 15.48
CA VAL A 160 9.56 10.25 16.55
C VAL A 160 9.84 10.85 17.92
N ILE A 161 10.94 11.61 18.05
CA ILE A 161 11.29 12.31 19.28
C ILE A 161 10.19 13.34 19.64
N PHE A 162 9.74 14.14 18.68
CA PHE A 162 8.62 15.07 18.87
C PHE A 162 7.33 14.35 19.30
N SER A 163 6.97 13.28 18.60
CA SER A 163 5.79 12.49 18.91
C SER A 163 5.88 11.87 20.31
N PHE A 164 7.05 11.43 20.74
CA PHE A 164 7.26 10.89 22.08
C PHE A 164 6.97 11.95 23.16
N TYR A 165 7.59 13.14 23.05
CA TYR A 165 7.41 14.18 24.05
C TYR A 165 5.99 14.74 24.11
N THR A 166 5.34 14.92 22.96
CA THR A 166 3.96 15.43 22.90
C THR A 166 2.96 14.38 23.38
N LYS A 167 3.08 13.12 22.93
CA LYS A 167 2.14 12.06 23.29
C LYS A 167 2.38 11.47 24.68
N ARG A 168 3.54 11.66 25.29
CA ARG A 168 3.73 11.31 26.71
C ARG A 168 2.72 12.00 27.64
N LYS A 169 2.24 13.20 27.26
CA LYS A 169 1.22 13.94 28.01
C LYS A 169 -0.20 13.49 27.69
N THR A 170 -0.48 13.11 26.44
CA THR A 170 -1.85 12.78 25.99
C THR A 170 -2.17 11.29 26.06
N ASN A 171 -1.17 10.41 25.97
CA ASN A 171 -1.28 8.97 26.10
C ASN A 171 -0.06 8.37 26.84
N PRO A 172 -0.02 8.51 28.19
CA PRO A 172 1.14 8.10 28.98
C PRO A 172 1.34 6.59 29.03
N LEU A 173 0.29 5.77 28.89
CA LEU A 173 0.39 4.31 29.00
C LEU A 173 1.31 3.71 27.92
N ILE A 174 1.36 4.35 26.75
CA ILE A 174 2.21 3.93 25.64
C ILE A 174 3.51 4.75 25.62
N TYR A 175 3.43 6.07 25.76
CA TYR A 175 4.55 6.97 25.50
C TYR A 175 5.36 7.37 26.75
N ALA A 176 5.05 6.87 27.94
CA ALA A 176 5.91 7.05 29.11
C ALA A 176 7.16 6.16 29.07
N ASN A 177 7.09 5.02 28.36
CA ASN A 177 8.17 4.04 28.34
C ASN A 177 9.28 4.44 27.36
N LYS A 178 10.42 4.90 27.90
CA LYS A 178 11.62 5.25 27.12
C LYS A 178 12.20 4.08 26.34
N LYS A 179 12.01 2.82 26.78
CA LYS A 179 12.52 1.65 26.06
C LYS A 179 11.89 1.53 24.68
N LEU A 180 10.61 1.86 24.53
CA LEU A 180 9.92 1.83 23.24
C LEU A 180 10.49 2.87 22.27
N LEU A 181 10.88 4.04 22.77
CA LEU A 181 11.56 5.06 21.98
C LEU A 181 12.92 4.56 21.47
N ILE A 182 13.72 3.96 22.35
CA ILE A 182 15.03 3.42 22.00
C ILE A 182 14.91 2.32 20.94
N ILE A 183 13.96 1.39 21.12
CA ILE A 183 13.71 0.31 20.15
C ILE A 183 13.32 0.87 18.77
N ASP A 184 12.39 1.85 18.71
CA ASP A 184 11.96 2.46 17.44
C ASP A 184 13.12 3.20 16.75
N LEU A 185 13.89 4.00 17.50
CA LEU A 185 15.03 4.74 16.95
C LEU A 185 16.15 3.82 16.46
N LEU A 186 16.54 2.82 17.25
CA LEU A 186 17.55 1.84 16.83
C LEU A 186 17.08 1.09 15.59
N SER A 187 15.82 0.68 15.53
CA SER A 187 15.29 -0.04 14.37
C SER A 187 15.36 0.80 13.09
N ARG A 188 15.07 2.11 13.17
CA ARG A 188 15.17 3.04 12.02
C ARG A 188 16.61 3.20 11.55
N VAL A 189 17.51 3.49 12.48
CA VAL A 189 18.93 3.71 12.17
C VAL A 189 19.54 2.43 11.62
N SER A 190 19.29 1.28 12.25
CA SER A 190 19.78 -0.02 11.79
C SER A 190 19.26 -0.40 10.41
N LEU A 191 17.98 -0.14 10.09
CA LEU A 191 17.46 -0.42 8.74
C LEU A 191 18.16 0.40 7.66
N VAL A 192 18.34 1.70 7.89
CA VAL A 192 19.05 2.55 6.94
C VAL A 192 20.52 2.15 6.87
N ALA A 193 21.18 1.90 7.99
CA ALA A 193 22.58 1.46 8.03
C ALA A 193 22.80 0.14 7.28
N ILE A 194 21.93 -0.86 7.50
CA ILE A 194 21.98 -2.14 6.76
C ILE A 194 21.78 -1.90 5.27
N THR A 195 20.88 -1.01 4.87
CA THR A 195 20.66 -0.67 3.46
C THR A 195 21.92 -0.06 2.84
N PHE A 196 22.54 0.90 3.52
CA PHE A 196 23.81 1.51 3.07
C PHE A 196 24.95 0.50 3.03
N LEU A 197 25.08 -0.37 4.03
CA LEU A 197 26.11 -1.40 4.06
C LEU A 197 25.91 -2.41 2.93
N PHE A 198 24.69 -2.90 2.73
CA PHE A 198 24.38 -3.89 1.70
C PHE A 198 24.71 -3.37 0.30
N PHE A 199 24.24 -2.16 -0.03
CA PHE A 199 24.51 -1.56 -1.33
C PHE A 199 25.94 -1.00 -1.46
N GLY A 200 26.54 -0.54 -0.37
CA GLY A 200 27.95 -0.13 -0.36
C GLY A 200 28.89 -1.29 -0.67
N LEU A 201 28.67 -2.45 -0.04
CA LEU A 201 29.39 -3.69 -0.35
C LEU A 201 29.16 -4.11 -1.81
N TRP A 202 27.92 -4.00 -2.29
CA TRP A 202 27.57 -4.31 -3.68
C TRP A 202 28.38 -3.50 -4.68
N ILE A 203 28.47 -2.18 -4.51
CA ILE A 203 29.25 -1.30 -5.40
C ILE A 203 30.74 -1.61 -5.28
N SER A 204 31.26 -1.75 -4.06
CA SER A 204 32.70 -1.92 -3.82
C SER A 204 33.27 -3.24 -4.34
N ALA A 205 32.41 -4.24 -4.54
CA ALA A 205 32.79 -5.58 -4.99
C ALA A 205 32.84 -5.73 -6.52
N SER A 206 32.56 -4.64 -7.25
CA SER A 206 32.65 -4.62 -8.71
C SER A 206 34.08 -4.36 -9.17
N ILE A 207 34.57 -5.17 -10.11
CA ILE A 207 35.91 -5.05 -10.69
C ILE A 207 35.94 -3.96 -11.77
N GLU A 208 34.86 -3.83 -12.57
CA GLU A 208 34.75 -2.83 -13.63
C GLU A 208 33.87 -1.67 -13.18
N THR A 209 34.37 -0.44 -13.35
CA THR A 209 33.67 0.79 -12.98
C THR A 209 32.40 1.01 -13.81
N SER A 210 31.31 0.32 -13.47
CA SER A 210 29.91 0.49 -13.94
C SER A 210 29.13 -0.82 -13.91
N SER A 211 29.81 -1.98 -13.81
CA SER A 211 29.16 -3.29 -13.76
C SER A 211 28.62 -3.58 -12.35
N MET A 212 27.38 -4.05 -12.24
CA MET A 212 26.76 -4.38 -10.94
C MET A 212 26.45 -5.86 -10.77
N ILE A 213 26.49 -6.61 -11.87
CA ILE A 213 26.17 -8.02 -11.90
C ILE A 213 27.35 -8.79 -12.47
N ILE A 214 27.84 -8.35 -13.63
CA ILE A 214 28.99 -8.96 -14.29
C ILE A 214 30.22 -8.72 -13.43
N ASN A 215 31.02 -9.77 -13.18
CA ASN A 215 32.28 -9.68 -12.44
C ASN A 215 32.15 -9.02 -11.04
N ASN A 216 30.99 -9.18 -10.39
CA ASN A 216 30.74 -8.65 -9.05
C ASN A 216 30.75 -9.78 -8.01
N SER A 217 31.79 -9.82 -7.17
CA SER A 217 31.97 -10.90 -6.21
C SER A 217 30.90 -10.95 -5.13
N PHE A 218 30.28 -9.81 -4.81
CA PHE A 218 29.20 -9.73 -3.84
C PHE A 218 27.89 -10.25 -4.42
N TYR A 219 27.56 -9.87 -5.66
CA TYR A 219 26.44 -10.45 -6.40
C TYR A 219 26.58 -11.96 -6.49
N ASP A 220 27.76 -12.47 -6.90
CA ASP A 220 28.02 -13.91 -7.01
C ASP A 220 27.83 -14.64 -5.67
N SER A 221 28.26 -14.01 -4.57
CA SER A 221 28.08 -14.56 -3.22
C SER A 221 26.60 -14.66 -2.85
N ILE A 222 25.81 -13.62 -3.12
CA ILE A 222 24.36 -13.64 -2.90
C ILE A 222 23.68 -14.67 -3.79
N TYR A 223 24.03 -14.68 -5.08
CA TYR A 223 23.50 -15.64 -6.04
C TYR A 223 23.76 -17.08 -5.61
N LYS A 224 24.97 -17.38 -5.11
CA LYS A 224 25.32 -18.69 -4.56
C LYS A 224 24.45 -19.08 -3.35
N ILE A 225 24.15 -18.14 -2.46
CA ILE A 225 23.27 -18.37 -1.30
C ILE A 225 21.87 -18.80 -1.78
N PHE A 226 21.31 -18.15 -2.81
CA PHE A 226 19.97 -18.47 -3.30
C PHE A 226 19.91 -19.66 -4.26
N LYS A 227 20.94 -19.89 -5.09
CA LYS A 227 20.95 -20.96 -6.09
C LYS A 227 21.28 -22.33 -5.50
N PHE A 228 22.30 -22.40 -4.65
CA PHE A 228 22.77 -23.68 -4.14
C PHE A 228 21.95 -24.11 -2.92
N LYS A 229 21.28 -25.26 -3.06
CA LYS A 229 20.47 -25.87 -2.00
C LYS A 229 21.38 -26.47 -0.94
N GLY A 230 21.69 -25.68 0.10
CA GLY A 230 22.48 -26.11 1.26
C GLY A 230 21.83 -25.67 2.57
N PHE A 231 22.00 -26.47 3.63
CA PHE A 231 21.44 -26.16 4.96
C PHE A 231 21.93 -24.81 5.50
N LEU A 232 23.22 -24.51 5.34
CA LEU A 232 23.82 -23.24 5.75
C LEU A 232 23.19 -22.05 5.01
N ASN A 233 23.04 -22.17 3.68
CA ASN A 233 22.39 -21.14 2.85
C ASN A 233 20.94 -20.90 3.29
N PHE A 234 20.20 -21.98 3.57
CA PHE A 234 18.83 -21.89 4.09
C PHE A 234 18.77 -21.17 5.44
N LEU A 235 19.69 -21.48 6.37
CA LEU A 235 19.79 -20.78 7.65
C LEU A 235 20.11 -19.29 7.49
N ILE A 236 21.05 -18.93 6.59
CA ILE A 236 21.36 -17.52 6.29
C ILE A 236 20.11 -16.79 5.79
N ILE A 237 19.38 -17.40 4.85
CA ILE A 237 18.16 -16.82 4.29
C ILE A 237 17.13 -16.58 5.41
N ILE A 238 16.83 -17.59 6.23
CA ILE A 238 15.86 -17.44 7.34
C ILE A 238 16.32 -16.39 8.35
N ALA A 239 17.59 -16.43 8.77
CA ALA A 239 18.13 -15.49 9.75
C ALA A 239 18.04 -14.04 9.23
N SER A 240 18.38 -13.81 7.95
CA SER A 240 18.28 -12.47 7.35
C SER A 240 16.84 -11.95 7.32
N PHE A 241 15.86 -12.79 6.95
CA PHE A 241 14.45 -12.43 6.98
C PHE A 241 13.92 -12.20 8.41
N LEU A 242 14.37 -12.99 9.40
CA LEU A 242 14.01 -12.79 10.80
C LEU A 242 14.55 -11.46 11.34
N VAL A 243 15.81 -11.12 11.05
CA VAL A 243 16.41 -9.85 11.46
C VAL A 243 15.65 -8.67 10.84
N LEU A 244 15.37 -8.71 9.54
CA LEU A 244 14.57 -7.68 8.88
C LEU A 244 13.15 -7.60 9.47
N GLY A 245 12.52 -8.74 9.73
CA GLY A 245 11.19 -8.82 10.37
C GLY A 245 11.17 -8.18 11.77
N LEU A 246 12.17 -8.47 12.61
CA LEU A 246 12.32 -7.88 13.94
C LEU A 246 12.50 -6.36 13.88
N LEU A 247 13.31 -5.86 12.94
CA LEU A 247 13.48 -4.42 12.74
C LEU A 247 12.18 -3.75 12.29
N LEU A 248 11.43 -4.37 11.38
CA LEU A 248 10.11 -3.86 10.95
C LEU A 248 9.08 -3.85 12.10
N ILE A 249 9.11 -4.86 12.97
CA ILE A 249 8.33 -4.90 14.21
C ILE A 249 8.74 -3.73 15.13
N GLY A 250 10.04 -3.50 15.29
CA GLY A 250 10.59 -2.40 16.06
C GLY A 250 10.13 -1.02 15.56
N LEU A 251 10.09 -0.79 14.25
CA LEU A 251 9.52 0.44 13.64
C LEU A 251 8.05 0.69 13.98
N LYS A 252 7.30 -0.37 14.32
CA LYS A 252 5.86 -0.33 14.62
C LYS A 252 5.56 -0.63 16.08
N ILE A 253 6.57 -0.59 16.95
CA ILE A 253 6.44 -0.98 18.37
C ILE A 253 5.31 -0.21 19.09
N TYR A 254 5.18 1.10 18.85
CA TYR A 254 4.10 1.91 19.42
C TYR A 254 2.70 1.46 18.97
N THR A 255 2.57 1.01 17.71
CA THR A 255 1.28 0.50 17.19
C THR A 255 0.96 -0.86 17.81
N ILE A 256 1.97 -1.73 17.97
CA ILE A 256 1.82 -3.03 18.62
C ILE A 256 1.38 -2.87 20.08
N PHE A 257 2.03 -2.00 20.83
CA PHE A 257 1.63 -1.71 22.21
C PHE A 257 0.24 -1.06 22.29
N ALA A 258 -0.13 -0.21 21.32
CA ALA A 258 -1.51 0.30 21.24
C ALA A 258 -2.55 -0.81 21.04
N ILE A 259 -2.20 -1.86 20.27
CA ILE A 259 -3.06 -3.03 20.09
C ILE A 259 -3.18 -3.84 21.39
N ILE A 260 -2.04 -4.11 22.05
CA ILE A 260 -1.99 -4.86 23.31
C ILE A 260 -2.84 -4.18 24.38
N TYR A 261 -2.71 -2.86 24.53
CA TYR A 261 -3.50 -2.08 25.48
C TYR A 261 -4.91 -1.72 24.98
N LYS A 262 -5.32 -2.21 23.81
CA LYS A 262 -6.63 -1.94 23.19
C LYS A 262 -6.95 -0.44 23.02
N GLN A 263 -5.94 0.42 22.91
CA GLN A 263 -6.09 1.86 22.75
C GLN A 263 -6.10 2.31 21.28
N ILE A 264 -6.62 1.46 20.40
CA ILE A 264 -6.51 1.72 18.97
C ILE A 264 -7.62 2.66 18.51
N ASP A 265 -7.22 3.78 17.92
CA ASP A 265 -8.16 4.75 17.37
C ASP A 265 -8.65 4.30 15.98
N THR A 266 -9.93 3.96 15.87
CA THR A 266 -10.58 3.55 14.62
C THR A 266 -10.56 4.66 13.56
N THR A 267 -10.47 5.93 13.98
CA THR A 267 -10.34 7.06 13.05
C THR A 267 -9.00 7.06 12.31
N ASN A 268 -7.93 6.48 12.89
CA ASN A 268 -6.65 6.33 12.19
C ASN A 268 -6.77 5.35 11.02
N LEU A 269 -7.56 4.27 11.18
CA LEU A 269 -7.88 3.36 10.09
C LEU A 269 -8.74 4.02 9.01
N LYS A 270 -9.70 4.86 9.41
CA LYS A 270 -10.46 5.68 8.46
C LYS A 270 -9.54 6.57 7.60
N ASN A 271 -8.55 7.22 8.20
CA ASN A 271 -7.60 8.02 7.43
C ASN A 271 -6.80 7.12 6.45
N LYS A 272 -6.34 5.94 6.88
CA LYS A 272 -5.68 5.00 5.95
C LYS A 272 -6.59 4.62 4.78
N PHE A 273 -7.86 4.35 5.08
CA PHE A 273 -8.88 4.08 4.06
C PHE A 273 -8.98 5.24 3.05
N ASP A 274 -9.16 6.47 3.55
CA ASP A 274 -9.27 7.66 2.70
C ASP A 274 -8.02 7.84 1.80
N TYR A 275 -6.82 7.65 2.35
CA TYR A 275 -5.56 7.75 1.60
C TYR A 275 -5.46 6.72 0.46
N TYR A 276 -5.71 5.44 0.75
CA TYR A 276 -5.63 4.38 -0.26
C TYR A 276 -6.77 4.46 -1.27
N LEU A 277 -7.95 4.94 -0.87
CA LEU A 277 -9.06 5.18 -1.78
C LEU A 277 -8.72 6.27 -2.81
N THR A 278 -8.06 7.36 -2.38
CA THR A 278 -7.56 8.39 -3.31
C THR A 278 -6.58 7.81 -4.32
N GLY A 279 -5.62 6.98 -3.87
CA GLY A 279 -4.68 6.32 -4.77
C GLY A 279 -5.37 5.39 -5.77
N LEU A 280 -6.36 4.61 -5.31
CA LEU A 280 -7.17 3.74 -6.15
C LEU A 280 -7.99 4.50 -7.18
N ALA A 281 -8.55 5.65 -6.82
CA ALA A 281 -9.29 6.49 -7.76
C ALA A 281 -8.40 6.91 -8.94
N VAL A 282 -7.15 7.33 -8.68
CA VAL A 282 -6.18 7.64 -9.73
C VAL A 282 -5.85 6.41 -10.58
N ILE A 283 -5.60 5.26 -9.94
CA ILE A 283 -5.29 4.02 -10.65
C ILE A 283 -6.44 3.63 -11.57
N ILE A 284 -7.69 3.71 -11.12
CA ILE A 284 -8.85 3.38 -11.96
C ILE A 284 -8.90 4.28 -13.19
N LEU A 285 -8.74 5.60 -13.01
CA LEU A 285 -8.71 6.56 -14.13
C LEU A 285 -7.59 6.25 -15.13
N TRP A 286 -6.42 5.87 -14.62
CA TRP A 286 -5.29 5.46 -15.44
C TRP A 286 -5.52 4.12 -16.14
N LEU A 287 -6.05 3.09 -15.46
CA LEU A 287 -6.35 1.81 -16.10
C LEU A 287 -7.40 1.97 -17.21
N ILE A 288 -8.42 2.81 -17.00
CA ILE A 288 -9.42 3.14 -18.03
C ILE A 288 -8.73 3.76 -19.26
N SER A 289 -7.73 4.62 -19.09
CA SER A 289 -7.02 5.22 -20.22
C SER A 289 -6.13 4.23 -20.99
N LEU A 290 -5.78 3.08 -20.38
CA LEU A 290 -5.02 2.01 -21.04
C LEU A 290 -5.90 1.07 -21.88
N VAL A 291 -7.20 0.92 -21.56
CA VAL A 291 -8.14 0.07 -22.32
C VAL A 291 -8.13 0.30 -23.84
N PRO A 292 -8.14 1.54 -24.37
CA PRO A 292 -8.13 1.76 -25.82
C PRO A 292 -6.80 1.39 -26.52
N ILE A 293 -5.73 1.14 -25.76
CA ILE A 293 -4.43 0.78 -26.33
C ILE A 293 -4.50 -0.65 -26.85
N LYS A 294 -4.39 -0.81 -28.17
CA LYS A 294 -4.37 -2.13 -28.82
C LYS A 294 -3.04 -2.83 -28.58
N ILE A 295 -3.11 -4.09 -28.19
CA ILE A 295 -1.95 -4.97 -28.05
C ILE A 295 -2.00 -5.94 -29.23
N GLU A 296 -0.98 -5.91 -30.07
CA GLU A 296 -0.93 -6.82 -31.21
C GLU A 296 -0.71 -8.28 -30.74
N PRO A 297 -1.50 -9.24 -31.24
CA PRO A 297 -1.34 -10.66 -30.95
C PRO A 297 -0.07 -11.18 -31.64
N THR A 298 1.08 -11.02 -30.98
CA THR A 298 2.40 -11.28 -31.58
C THR A 298 2.98 -12.64 -31.16
N HIS A 299 2.16 -13.57 -30.67
CA HIS A 299 2.58 -14.90 -30.20
C HIS A 299 1.44 -15.91 -30.42
N THR A 300 1.79 -17.18 -30.64
CA THR A 300 0.87 -18.31 -30.86
C THR A 300 -0.07 -18.63 -29.67
N ARG A 301 0.10 -17.96 -28.52
CA ARG A 301 -0.85 -18.03 -27.39
C ARG A 301 -1.98 -17.01 -27.51
N PHE A 302 -1.84 -16.03 -28.40
CA PHE A 302 -2.92 -15.11 -28.72
C PHE A 302 -3.71 -15.75 -29.87
N THR A 303 -4.85 -16.33 -29.55
CA THR A 303 -5.80 -16.79 -30.56
C THR A 303 -6.20 -15.62 -31.44
N THR A 304 -6.19 -15.82 -32.76
CA THR A 304 -6.63 -14.82 -33.74
C THR A 304 -8.16 -14.67 -33.79
N ASP A 305 -8.89 -15.41 -32.95
CA ASP A 305 -10.34 -15.50 -32.97
C ASP A 305 -10.95 -14.61 -31.87
N ASP A 306 -10.95 -13.31 -32.13
CA ASP A 306 -11.34 -12.26 -31.17
C ASP A 306 -12.73 -12.47 -30.55
N LYS A 307 -13.64 -13.19 -31.23
CA LYS A 307 -15.04 -13.36 -30.80
C LYS A 307 -15.21 -14.20 -29.54
N PHE A 308 -14.38 -15.22 -29.32
CA PHE A 308 -14.51 -16.12 -28.17
C PHE A 308 -14.01 -15.48 -26.87
N ASP A 309 -13.04 -14.57 -26.93
CA ASP A 309 -12.50 -13.93 -25.73
C ASP A 309 -13.43 -12.84 -25.15
N TYR A 310 -14.22 -12.15 -25.96
CA TYR A 310 -15.22 -11.20 -25.45
C TYR A 310 -16.34 -11.87 -24.65
N LEU A 311 -16.59 -13.19 -24.83
CA LEU A 311 -17.49 -13.94 -23.95
C LEU A 311 -16.99 -13.97 -22.50
N ASN A 312 -15.68 -13.85 -22.27
CA ASN A 312 -15.13 -13.78 -20.92
C ASN A 312 -15.49 -12.47 -20.19
N LEU A 313 -16.09 -11.48 -20.86
CA LEU A 313 -16.73 -10.33 -20.18
C LEU A 313 -18.00 -10.72 -19.43
N LEU A 314 -18.62 -11.87 -19.74
CA LEU A 314 -19.77 -12.39 -18.97
C LEU A 314 -19.41 -12.65 -17.50
N PHE A 315 -18.14 -12.96 -17.19
CA PHE A 315 -17.68 -13.08 -15.80
C PHE A 315 -17.83 -11.76 -15.03
N SER A 316 -17.63 -10.61 -15.69
CA SER A 316 -17.90 -9.30 -15.08
C SER A 316 -19.38 -9.09 -14.82
N LEU A 317 -20.26 -9.48 -15.75
CA LEU A 317 -21.71 -9.43 -15.53
C LEU A 317 -22.13 -10.34 -14.38
N PHE A 318 -21.55 -11.52 -14.27
CA PHE A 318 -21.79 -12.44 -13.15
C PHE A 318 -21.40 -11.81 -11.81
N ASN A 319 -20.27 -11.10 -11.75
CA ASN A 319 -19.86 -10.37 -10.55
C ASN A 319 -20.82 -9.22 -10.18
N VAL A 320 -21.46 -8.58 -11.16
CA VAL A 320 -22.54 -7.61 -10.91
C VAL A 320 -23.75 -8.30 -10.27
N VAL A 321 -24.16 -9.47 -10.76
CA VAL A 321 -25.25 -10.27 -10.16
C VAL A 321 -24.92 -10.65 -8.72
N ILE A 322 -23.67 -11.07 -8.45
CA ILE A 322 -23.19 -11.38 -7.10
C ILE A 322 -23.27 -10.14 -6.18
N LEU A 323 -22.96 -8.94 -6.70
CA LEU A 323 -23.13 -7.69 -5.94
C LEU A 323 -24.60 -7.43 -5.61
N ILE A 324 -25.52 -7.64 -6.56
CA ILE A 324 -26.97 -7.48 -6.32
C ILE A 324 -27.43 -8.44 -5.20
N ALA A 325 -26.98 -9.70 -5.23
CA ALA A 325 -27.26 -10.65 -4.17
C ALA A 325 -26.69 -10.22 -2.81
N PHE A 326 -25.46 -9.69 -2.77
CA PHE A 326 -24.87 -9.13 -1.56
C PHE A 326 -25.67 -7.93 -1.03
N VAL A 327 -26.07 -7.00 -1.88
CA VAL A 327 -26.91 -5.84 -1.51
C VAL A 327 -28.25 -6.31 -0.94
N TYR A 328 -28.89 -7.29 -1.58
CA TYR A 328 -30.13 -7.87 -1.11
C TYR A 328 -29.98 -8.46 0.29
N LEU A 329 -29.01 -9.35 0.51
CA LEU A 329 -28.73 -9.95 1.82
C LEU A 329 -28.38 -8.92 2.89
N GLN A 330 -27.66 -7.87 2.50
CA GLN A 330 -27.24 -6.81 3.42
C GLN A 330 -28.40 -5.88 3.78
N TYR A 331 -29.34 -5.54 2.90
CA TYR A 331 -30.33 -4.48 3.15
C TYR A 331 -31.79 -4.94 3.35
N PHE A 332 -32.16 -6.18 3.00
CA PHE A 332 -33.55 -6.61 3.16
C PHE A 332 -33.92 -6.89 4.63
N LYS A 333 -34.81 -6.06 5.18
CA LYS A 333 -35.22 -5.97 6.59
C LYS A 333 -35.96 -7.19 7.17
N LYS A 334 -36.38 -8.18 6.37
CA LYS A 334 -37.19 -9.30 6.86
C LYS A 334 -36.45 -10.26 7.79
N HIS A 335 -35.11 -10.21 7.86
CA HIS A 335 -34.33 -10.99 8.82
C HIS A 335 -33.96 -10.13 10.04
N LYS A 336 -34.68 -10.30 11.16
CA LYS A 336 -34.32 -9.70 12.47
C LYS A 336 -32.90 -10.08 12.96
N LEU A 337 -32.25 -11.05 12.31
CA LEU A 337 -30.88 -11.54 12.56
C LEU A 337 -29.75 -10.56 12.14
N ILE A 338 -30.07 -9.47 11.42
CA ILE A 338 -29.06 -8.61 10.75
C ILE A 338 -28.34 -7.62 11.70
N THR A 339 -28.63 -7.61 13.00
CA THR A 339 -27.89 -6.76 13.96
C THR A 339 -26.54 -7.35 14.40
N ASN A 340 -26.28 -8.63 14.12
CA ASN A 340 -25.02 -9.26 14.49
C ASN A 340 -23.88 -8.84 13.54
N LYS A 341 -22.92 -8.06 14.08
CA LYS A 341 -21.73 -7.57 13.36
C LYS A 341 -20.93 -8.68 12.69
N LEU A 342 -20.89 -9.87 13.28
CA LEU A 342 -20.13 -11.01 12.76
C LEU A 342 -20.77 -11.56 11.48
N VAL A 343 -22.10 -11.75 11.48
CA VAL A 343 -22.86 -12.20 10.29
C VAL A 343 -22.70 -11.21 9.14
N VAL A 344 -22.80 -9.92 9.44
CA VAL A 344 -22.67 -8.86 8.43
C VAL A 344 -21.26 -8.81 7.83
N ASN A 345 -20.21 -9.04 8.62
CA ASN A 345 -18.84 -9.15 8.10
C ASN A 345 -18.64 -10.43 7.27
N ASN A 346 -19.27 -11.55 7.65
CA ASN A 346 -19.22 -12.79 6.86
C ASN A 346 -19.80 -12.58 5.46
N TYR A 347 -20.90 -11.83 5.32
CA TYR A 347 -21.47 -11.54 4.01
C TYR A 347 -20.50 -10.74 3.14
N LEU A 348 -19.86 -9.69 3.68
CA LEU A 348 -18.88 -8.92 2.94
C LEU A 348 -17.72 -9.80 2.46
N ILE A 349 -17.16 -10.62 3.34
CA ILE A 349 -15.96 -11.40 3.00
C ILE A 349 -16.30 -12.56 2.08
N SER A 350 -17.47 -13.17 2.23
CA SER A 350 -17.96 -14.18 1.28
C SER A 350 -18.12 -13.56 -0.11
N TYR A 351 -18.73 -12.37 -0.19
CA TYR A 351 -18.85 -11.63 -1.45
C TYR A 351 -17.49 -11.36 -2.08
N LEU A 352 -16.54 -10.80 -1.31
CA LEU A 352 -15.18 -10.50 -1.79
C LEU A 352 -14.48 -11.78 -2.29
N TRP A 353 -14.56 -12.86 -1.53
CA TRP A 353 -13.96 -14.13 -1.91
C TRP A 353 -14.52 -14.63 -3.25
N ILE A 354 -15.84 -14.63 -3.42
CA ILE A 354 -16.49 -15.08 -4.65
C ILE A 354 -16.04 -14.24 -5.86
N ILE A 355 -16.11 -12.90 -5.78
CA ILE A 355 -15.77 -12.05 -6.94
C ILE A 355 -14.30 -12.21 -7.37
N TRP A 356 -13.39 -12.40 -6.40
CA TRP A 356 -11.96 -12.59 -6.67
C TRP A 356 -11.65 -13.99 -7.20
N VAL A 357 -12.38 -15.02 -6.76
CA VAL A 357 -12.31 -16.37 -7.35
C VAL A 357 -12.82 -16.37 -8.78
N VAL A 358 -13.96 -15.71 -9.05
CA VAL A 358 -14.49 -15.55 -10.41
C VAL A 358 -13.50 -14.80 -11.30
N PHE A 359 -12.89 -13.72 -10.80
CA PHE A 359 -11.85 -12.99 -11.52
C PHE A 359 -10.63 -13.87 -11.84
N MET A 360 -10.18 -14.66 -10.86
CA MET A 360 -9.08 -15.60 -11.07
C MET A 360 -9.44 -16.60 -12.17
N ILE A 361 -10.60 -17.26 -12.10
CA ILE A 361 -11.08 -18.20 -13.13
C ILE A 361 -11.10 -17.53 -14.50
N SER A 362 -11.64 -16.30 -14.60
CA SER A 362 -11.65 -15.54 -15.85
C SER A 362 -10.25 -15.31 -16.42
N ASN A 363 -9.26 -14.96 -15.59
CA ASN A 363 -7.87 -14.78 -16.03
C ASN A 363 -7.15 -16.06 -16.44
N PHE A 364 -7.63 -17.22 -16.00
CA PHE A 364 -7.13 -18.51 -16.45
C PHE A 364 -7.77 -18.97 -17.77
N LEU A 365 -8.97 -18.50 -18.06
CA LEU A 365 -9.74 -18.86 -19.26
C LEU A 365 -9.57 -17.87 -20.42
N THR A 366 -9.13 -16.64 -20.17
CA THR A 366 -8.87 -15.64 -21.22
C THR A 366 -7.38 -15.47 -21.46
N ASP A 367 -7.00 -15.48 -22.74
CA ASP A 367 -5.65 -15.16 -23.17
C ASP A 367 -5.52 -13.68 -23.57
N GLN A 368 -6.67 -12.99 -23.76
CA GLN A 368 -6.72 -11.56 -24.07
C GLN A 368 -6.50 -10.67 -22.84
N VAL A 369 -5.39 -9.94 -22.87
CA VAL A 369 -4.97 -9.02 -21.81
C VAL A 369 -5.95 -7.85 -21.64
N GLN A 370 -6.58 -7.39 -22.72
CA GLN A 370 -7.58 -6.32 -22.67
C GLN A 370 -8.84 -6.74 -21.89
N VAL A 371 -9.35 -7.96 -22.14
CA VAL A 371 -10.51 -8.49 -21.44
C VAL A 371 -10.20 -8.67 -19.95
N SER A 372 -9.02 -9.20 -19.64
CA SER A 372 -8.51 -9.30 -18.26
C SER A 372 -8.42 -7.94 -17.55
N LEU A 373 -7.96 -6.89 -18.25
CA LEU A 373 -7.91 -5.52 -17.74
C LEU A 373 -9.31 -4.96 -17.45
N ILE A 374 -10.26 -5.13 -18.38
CA ILE A 374 -11.65 -4.68 -18.19
C ILE A 374 -12.28 -5.40 -17.00
N ASN A 375 -12.11 -6.72 -16.92
CA ASN A 375 -12.60 -7.52 -15.79
C ASN A 375 -11.97 -7.07 -14.46
N LEU A 376 -10.69 -6.70 -14.44
CA LEU A 376 -10.05 -6.15 -13.25
C LEU A 376 -10.68 -4.81 -12.84
N ILE A 377 -10.85 -3.87 -13.76
CA ILE A 377 -11.42 -2.54 -13.49
C ILE A 377 -12.82 -2.70 -12.86
N ILE A 378 -13.67 -3.53 -13.48
CA ILE A 378 -15.01 -3.81 -12.96
C ILE A 378 -14.92 -4.41 -11.55
N ASN A 379 -14.06 -5.39 -11.31
CA ASN A 379 -13.91 -6.00 -9.98
C ASN A 379 -13.40 -5.02 -8.91
N ILE A 380 -12.47 -4.12 -9.24
CA ILE A 380 -12.03 -3.07 -8.32
C ILE A 380 -13.20 -2.15 -7.97
N VAL A 381 -13.95 -1.69 -8.97
CA VAL A 381 -15.11 -0.80 -8.77
C VAL A 381 -16.19 -1.49 -7.91
N LEU A 382 -16.56 -2.73 -8.23
CA LEU A 382 -17.52 -3.50 -7.45
C LEU A 382 -17.05 -3.74 -6.00
N THR A 383 -15.75 -3.95 -5.79
CA THR A 383 -15.15 -4.05 -4.46
C THR A 383 -15.29 -2.73 -3.68
N ILE A 384 -14.99 -1.59 -4.31
CA ILE A 384 -15.13 -0.27 -3.68
C ILE A 384 -16.59 0.03 -3.32
N ILE A 385 -17.54 -0.26 -4.22
CA ILE A 385 -18.97 -0.11 -3.96
C ILE A 385 -19.39 -0.96 -2.76
N SER A 386 -18.94 -2.22 -2.68
CA SER A 386 -19.25 -3.10 -1.54
C SER A 386 -18.72 -2.55 -0.22
N PHE A 387 -17.51 -1.96 -0.19
CA PHE A 387 -16.96 -1.31 1.00
C PHE A 387 -17.76 -0.06 1.39
N ALA A 388 -18.14 0.77 0.42
CA ALA A 388 -18.94 1.98 0.68
C ALA A 388 -20.30 1.62 1.29
N LEU A 389 -20.99 0.62 0.72
CA LEU A 389 -22.26 0.12 1.21
C LEU A 389 -22.14 -0.52 2.60
N HIS A 390 -21.11 -1.34 2.84
CA HIS A 390 -20.86 -1.93 4.15
C HIS A 390 -20.59 -0.88 5.22
N TYR A 391 -19.82 0.14 4.85
CA TYR A 391 -19.45 1.24 5.73
C TYR A 391 -20.66 2.11 6.10
N HIS A 392 -21.50 2.46 5.12
CA HIS A 392 -22.68 3.28 5.36
C HIS A 392 -23.61 2.66 6.41
N LYS A 393 -23.81 1.34 6.33
CA LYS A 393 -24.70 0.62 7.24
C LYS A 393 -24.11 0.40 8.63
N ASN A 394 -22.86 -0.06 8.71
CA ASN A 394 -22.32 -0.59 9.98
C ASN A 394 -21.43 0.39 10.74
N LYS A 395 -21.01 1.51 10.11
CA LYS A 395 -19.93 2.40 10.58
C LYS A 395 -18.65 1.57 10.91
N PHE A 396 -17.51 2.19 11.26
CA PHE A 396 -16.32 1.42 11.65
C PHE A 396 -16.51 0.74 13.03
N SER A 397 -17.38 -0.26 13.10
CA SER A 397 -17.89 -0.82 14.35
C SER A 397 -17.01 -1.89 14.97
N SER A 398 -15.99 -2.37 14.24
CA SER A 398 -14.92 -3.23 14.75
C SER A 398 -13.57 -2.90 14.08
N TYR A 399 -12.51 -2.88 14.89
CA TYR A 399 -11.15 -2.59 14.42
C TYR A 399 -10.64 -3.64 13.41
N SER A 400 -10.93 -4.92 13.66
CA SER A 400 -10.53 -6.04 12.79
C SER A 400 -11.07 -5.88 11.36
N ASN A 401 -12.37 -5.60 11.22
CA ASN A 401 -12.99 -5.37 9.91
C ASN A 401 -12.40 -4.12 9.21
N ALA A 402 -12.22 -3.03 9.96
CA ALA A 402 -11.63 -1.80 9.43
C ALA A 402 -10.20 -2.04 8.92
N LEU A 403 -9.40 -2.83 9.63
CA LEU A 403 -8.04 -3.19 9.26
C LEU A 403 -8.02 -4.06 8.01
N LEU A 404 -8.91 -5.04 7.92
CA LEU A 404 -9.06 -5.90 6.74
C LEU A 404 -9.39 -5.10 5.49
N ILE A 405 -10.36 -4.18 5.56
CA ILE A 405 -10.72 -3.31 4.43
C ILE A 405 -9.50 -2.49 3.98
N VAL A 406 -8.74 -1.93 4.93
CA VAL A 406 -7.54 -1.15 4.62
C VAL A 406 -6.43 -1.98 3.98
N ILE A 407 -6.27 -3.26 4.37
CA ILE A 407 -5.32 -4.16 3.71
C ILE A 407 -5.79 -4.51 2.30
N ASN A 408 -7.09 -4.79 2.12
CA ASN A 408 -7.65 -5.05 0.81
C ASN A 408 -7.45 -3.88 -0.15
N LEU A 409 -7.70 -2.64 0.27
CA LEU A 409 -7.42 -1.47 -0.57
C LEU A 409 -5.93 -1.37 -0.97
N GLN A 410 -5.01 -1.72 -0.07
CA GLN A 410 -3.57 -1.74 -0.39
C GLN A 410 -3.24 -2.79 -1.45
N ILE A 411 -3.83 -3.98 -1.33
CA ILE A 411 -3.64 -5.05 -2.32
C ILE A 411 -4.18 -4.59 -3.67
N LEU A 412 -5.39 -4.05 -3.73
CA LEU A 412 -5.97 -3.53 -4.97
C LEU A 412 -5.11 -2.43 -5.60
N PHE A 413 -4.52 -1.56 -4.78
CA PHE A 413 -3.61 -0.52 -5.24
C PHE A 413 -2.38 -1.13 -5.92
N ILE A 414 -1.74 -2.13 -5.30
CA ILE A 414 -0.56 -2.81 -5.88
C ILE A 414 -0.93 -3.57 -7.15
N VAL A 415 -2.05 -4.30 -7.13
CA VAL A 415 -2.53 -5.10 -8.26
C VAL A 415 -2.80 -4.20 -9.47
N GLY A 416 -3.49 -3.08 -9.28
CA GLY A 416 -3.77 -2.14 -10.36
C GLY A 416 -2.49 -1.57 -10.97
N LEU A 417 -1.47 -1.25 -10.15
CA LEU A 417 -0.17 -0.81 -10.67
C LEU A 417 0.50 -1.87 -11.54
N ILE A 418 0.54 -3.14 -11.09
CA ILE A 418 1.22 -4.19 -11.84
C ILE A 418 0.48 -4.51 -13.15
N TYR A 419 -0.86 -4.56 -13.13
CA TYR A 419 -1.65 -4.79 -14.34
C TYR A 419 -1.48 -3.68 -15.36
N GLY A 420 -1.52 -2.41 -14.93
CA GLY A 420 -1.31 -1.30 -15.84
C GLY A 420 0.12 -1.24 -16.39
N LEU A 421 1.13 -1.52 -15.57
CA LEU A 421 2.52 -1.65 -16.02
C LEU A 421 2.68 -2.76 -17.06
N ASN A 422 2.13 -3.95 -16.78
CA ASN A 422 2.17 -5.08 -17.71
C ASN A 422 1.48 -4.73 -19.05
N HIS A 423 0.34 -4.04 -19.01
CA HIS A 423 -0.36 -3.60 -20.22
C HIS A 423 0.49 -2.63 -21.08
N ILE A 424 1.20 -1.70 -20.44
CA ILE A 424 2.11 -0.77 -21.14
C ILE A 424 3.31 -1.49 -21.74
N LEU A 425 3.90 -2.45 -21.03
CA LEU A 425 5.01 -3.24 -21.58
C LEU A 425 4.56 -4.03 -22.81
N LEU A 426 3.41 -4.69 -22.71
CA LEU A 426 2.84 -5.48 -23.80
C LEU A 426 2.47 -4.64 -25.02
N SER A 427 1.94 -3.43 -24.83
CA SER A 427 1.65 -2.52 -25.94
C SER A 427 2.91 -2.05 -26.68
N ASN A 428 4.08 -2.20 -26.07
CA ASN A 428 5.38 -1.87 -26.66
C ASN A 428 6.18 -3.14 -27.00
N HIS A 429 5.50 -4.27 -27.22
CA HIS A 429 6.11 -5.57 -27.58
C HIS A 429 7.07 -6.16 -26.52
N ASN A 430 7.11 -5.61 -25.32
CA ASN A 430 7.88 -6.18 -24.21
C ASN A 430 7.01 -7.22 -23.47
N LYS A 431 7.37 -8.50 -23.61
CA LYS A 431 6.64 -9.64 -23.05
C LYS A 431 7.26 -10.20 -21.76
N SER A 432 8.24 -9.51 -21.18
CA SER A 432 9.02 -9.98 -20.04
C SER A 432 8.16 -10.39 -18.83
N LEU A 433 7.08 -9.65 -18.56
CA LEU A 433 6.15 -9.96 -17.47
C LEU A 433 5.02 -10.93 -17.86
N TYR A 434 4.86 -11.22 -19.15
CA TYR A 434 3.79 -12.12 -19.62
C TYR A 434 4.27 -13.56 -19.81
N ILE A 435 5.51 -13.75 -20.29
CA ILE A 435 6.12 -15.07 -20.48
C ILE A 435 7.10 -15.31 -19.34
N LEU A 436 6.62 -15.96 -18.27
CA LEU A 436 7.46 -16.43 -17.17
C LEU A 436 7.78 -17.91 -17.34
N ASP A 437 8.93 -18.35 -16.82
CA ASP A 437 9.37 -19.76 -16.86
C ASP A 437 8.35 -20.73 -16.24
N THR A 438 7.48 -20.22 -15.36
CA THR A 438 6.45 -20.98 -14.63
C THR A 438 5.23 -21.35 -15.49
N ARG A 439 5.23 -21.08 -16.81
CA ARG A 439 4.11 -21.21 -17.76
C ARG A 439 2.90 -20.32 -17.46
N LEU A 440 2.82 -19.72 -16.26
CA LEU A 440 1.79 -18.78 -15.81
C LEU A 440 2.17 -17.34 -16.15
N THR A 441 1.18 -16.52 -16.50
CA THR A 441 1.39 -15.07 -16.69
C THR A 441 1.43 -14.33 -15.35
N ILE A 442 2.05 -13.14 -15.29
CA ILE A 442 2.03 -12.34 -14.05
C ILE A 442 0.61 -12.02 -13.57
N ASN A 443 -0.33 -11.82 -14.50
CA ASN A 443 -1.73 -11.54 -14.20
C ASN A 443 -2.38 -12.72 -13.45
N GLN A 444 -2.07 -13.95 -13.85
CA GLN A 444 -2.53 -15.19 -13.21
C GLN A 444 -1.88 -15.41 -11.84
N ILE A 445 -0.58 -15.13 -11.70
CA ILE A 445 0.11 -15.23 -10.41
C ILE A 445 -0.52 -14.24 -9.41
N ILE A 446 -0.77 -13.01 -9.86
CA ILE A 446 -1.37 -11.98 -9.01
C ILE A 446 -2.81 -12.35 -8.61
N SER A 447 -3.62 -12.87 -9.54
CA SER A 447 -4.98 -13.28 -9.21
C SER A 447 -4.99 -14.42 -8.18
N ILE A 448 -4.08 -15.38 -8.26
CA ILE A 448 -3.88 -16.42 -7.23
C ILE A 448 -3.55 -15.78 -5.88
N VAL A 449 -2.58 -14.85 -5.84
CA VAL A 449 -2.17 -14.19 -4.59
C VAL A 449 -3.35 -13.45 -3.93
N ILE A 450 -4.16 -12.75 -4.71
CA ILE A 450 -5.35 -12.06 -4.18
C ILE A 450 -6.33 -13.08 -3.59
N VAL A 451 -6.63 -14.16 -4.33
CA VAL A 451 -7.54 -15.22 -3.85
C VAL A 451 -7.02 -15.89 -2.59
N LEU A 452 -5.71 -16.14 -2.47
CA LEU A 452 -5.10 -16.68 -1.26
C LEU A 452 -5.31 -15.74 -0.06
N VAL A 453 -5.12 -14.43 -0.24
CA VAL A 453 -5.39 -13.45 0.81
C VAL A 453 -6.88 -13.44 1.18
N GLN A 454 -7.79 -13.40 0.20
CA GLN A 454 -9.23 -13.47 0.50
C GLN A 454 -9.62 -14.77 1.22
N THR A 455 -9.01 -15.89 0.83
CA THR A 455 -9.26 -17.20 1.45
C THR A 455 -8.80 -17.19 2.91
N SER A 456 -7.64 -16.60 3.22
CA SER A 456 -7.17 -16.45 4.60
C SER A 456 -8.15 -15.64 5.46
N TYR A 457 -8.73 -14.57 4.91
CA TYR A 457 -9.73 -13.76 5.59
C TYR A 457 -11.06 -14.50 5.77
N TYR A 458 -11.50 -15.20 4.74
CA TYR A 458 -12.69 -16.01 4.78
C TYR A 458 -12.59 -17.09 5.88
N LEU A 459 -11.47 -17.80 5.94
CA LEU A 459 -11.20 -18.80 6.98
C LEU A 459 -11.19 -18.18 8.39
N TYR A 460 -10.55 -17.02 8.59
CA TYR A 460 -10.54 -16.33 9.89
C TYR A 460 -11.96 -16.03 10.40
N TYR A 461 -12.83 -15.53 9.51
CA TYR A 461 -14.21 -15.20 9.87
C TYR A 461 -15.10 -16.44 10.05
N LEU A 462 -14.89 -17.49 9.25
CA LEU A 462 -15.53 -18.79 9.47
C LEU A 462 -15.17 -19.38 10.84
N ILE A 463 -13.88 -19.40 11.20
CA ILE A 463 -13.42 -19.92 12.50
C ILE A 463 -14.07 -19.13 13.64
N ASN A 464 -14.08 -17.80 13.57
CA ASN A 464 -14.74 -16.96 14.59
C ASN A 464 -16.24 -17.26 14.70
N SER A 465 -16.91 -17.51 13.57
CA SER A 465 -18.32 -17.88 13.54
C SER A 465 -18.57 -19.20 14.25
N VAL A 466 -17.75 -20.23 13.97
CA VAL A 466 -17.83 -21.55 14.60
C VAL A 466 -17.60 -21.44 16.12
N ILE A 467 -16.59 -20.67 16.54
CA ILE A 467 -16.31 -20.44 17.97
C ILE A 467 -17.50 -19.76 18.65
N SER A 468 -18.09 -18.72 18.05
CA SER A 468 -19.25 -18.03 18.61
C SER A 468 -20.48 -18.94 18.73
N ILE A 469 -20.75 -19.78 17.71
CA ILE A 469 -21.86 -20.75 17.75
C ILE A 469 -21.64 -21.77 18.87
N ASN A 470 -20.41 -22.28 19.02
CA ASN A 470 -20.07 -23.23 20.08
C ASN A 470 -20.16 -22.61 21.49
N GLN A 471 -19.87 -21.32 21.63
CA GLN A 471 -20.05 -20.61 22.90
C GLN A 471 -21.53 -20.43 23.26
N ILE A 472 -22.39 -20.12 22.29
CA ILE A 472 -23.84 -20.02 22.51
C ILE A 472 -24.40 -21.39 22.96
N LYS A 473 -24.04 -22.47 22.26
CA LYS A 473 -24.46 -23.83 22.64
C LYS A 473 -24.03 -24.26 24.05
N LYS A 474 -22.95 -23.69 24.59
CA LYS A 474 -22.47 -23.97 25.96
C LYS A 474 -23.20 -23.16 27.03
N ILE A 475 -23.91 -22.10 26.66
CA ILE A 475 -24.71 -21.26 27.58
C ILE A 475 -26.14 -21.81 27.69
N ASP A 476 -26.61 -22.48 26.65
CA ASP A 476 -27.95 -23.10 26.59
C ASP A 476 -27.99 -24.53 27.20
N ILE A 477 -26.86 -25.02 27.77
CA ILE A 477 -26.73 -26.23 28.60
C ILE A 477 -26.33 -25.76 30.01
#